data_AF-A0A974C5Q2-F1
#
_entry.id   AF-A0A974C5Q2-F1
#
_cell.length_a   1.000
_cell.length_b   1.000
_cell.length_c   1.000
_cell.angle_alpha   90.00
_cell.angle_beta   90.00
_cell.angle_gamma   90.00
#
_symmetry.space_group_name_H-M   'P 1'
#
loop_
_entity.id
_entity.type
_entity.pdbx_description
1 polymer ?
#
loop_
_entity_poly.entity_id
_entity_poly.type
_entity_poly.pdbx_seq_one_letter_code
_entity_poly.pdbx_strand_id
1 'polypeptide(L)' 'MPGLNCRFYQHKFPEVDDVVMVNVRSIAEMGAYVSLLEYNNIEGMILLSELSRRRIRSINKLIRIGRNECVVVIRVDKDK' A
#
# COMPACT_ATOMS: atom_id res chain seq x y z
N MET A 1 14.19 23.99 3.97
CA MET A 1 14.23 23.06 5.12
C MET A 1 14.24 21.66 4.55
N PRO A 2 15.26 20.82 4.79
CA PRO A 2 15.23 19.45 4.29
C PRO A 2 14.12 18.71 5.05
N GLY A 3 13.10 18.28 4.34
CA GLY A 3 12.04 17.45 4.91
C GLY A 3 12.68 16.18 5.48
N LEU A 4 12.45 15.90 6.76
CA LEU A 4 12.84 14.63 7.38
C LEU A 4 12.08 13.49 6.68
N ASN A 5 12.67 12.94 5.63
CA ASN A 5 12.27 11.67 5.06
C ASN A 5 13.02 10.58 5.83
N CYS A 6 12.48 10.25 7.00
CA CYS A 6 13.00 9.20 7.86
C CYS A 6 12.09 7.97 7.73
N ARG A 7 12.66 6.86 7.27
CA ARG A 7 12.06 5.53 7.36
C ARG A 7 12.06 5.07 8.82
N PHE A 8 10.96 4.45 9.26
CA PHE A 8 10.81 3.98 10.64
C PHE A 8 11.66 2.73 10.93
N TYR A 9 11.88 1.90 9.91
CA TYR A 9 12.67 0.66 10.01
C TYR A 9 14.05 0.81 9.35
N GLN A 10 15.05 0.04 9.84
CA GLN A 10 16.37 -0.03 9.19
C GLN A 10 16.26 -0.56 7.75
N HIS A 11 15.33 -1.50 7.52
CA HIS A 11 15.09 -2.11 6.23
C HIS A 11 14.44 -1.11 5.27
N LYS A 12 14.97 -1.02 4.04
CA LYS A 12 14.41 -0.15 2.99
C LYS A 12 13.04 -0.60 2.49
N PHE A 13 12.80 -1.91 2.54
CA PHE A 13 11.59 -2.54 2.02
C PHE A 13 11.02 -3.47 3.09
N PRO A 14 9.69 -3.63 3.13
CA PRO A 14 9.07 -4.63 4.00
C PRO A 14 9.48 -6.04 3.59
N GLU A 15 9.13 -7.02 4.43
CA GLU A 15 9.27 -8.43 4.12
C GLU A 15 7.93 -8.99 3.62
N VAL A 16 7.97 -10.14 2.95
CA VAL A 16 6.75 -10.87 2.61
C VAL A 16 6.06 -11.35 3.88
N ASP A 17 4.73 -11.32 3.88
CA ASP A 17 3.84 -11.58 5.04
C ASP A 17 3.83 -10.48 6.12
N ASP A 18 4.58 -9.40 5.93
CA ASP A 18 4.59 -8.28 6.88
C ASP A 18 3.33 -7.42 6.74
N VAL A 19 2.80 -6.95 7.88
CA VAL A 19 1.59 -6.11 7.93
C VAL A 19 2.03 -4.66 8.07
N VAL A 20 1.73 -3.88 7.03
CA VAL A 20 2.17 -2.48 6.92
C VAL A 20 0.98 -1.55 6.79
N MET A 21 1.11 -0.35 7.36
CA MET A 21 0.09 0.68 7.23
C MET A 21 0.31 1.50 5.96
N VAL A 22 -0.68 1.47 5.09
CA VAL A 22 -0.65 2.16 3.80
C VAL A 22 -1.69 3.27 3.75
N ASN A 23 -1.38 4.33 3.02
CA ASN A 23 -2.35 5.37 2.69
C ASN A 23 -2.81 5.21 1.25
N VAL A 24 -4.12 5.20 1.01
CA VAL A 24 -4.65 5.06 -0.35
C VAL A 24 -4.48 6.38 -1.10
N ARG A 25 -3.65 6.38 -2.14
CA ARG A 25 -3.35 7.57 -2.95
C ARG A 25 -4.37 7.75 -4.07
N SER A 26 -4.63 6.67 -4.82
CA SER A 26 -5.53 6.68 -5.97
C SER A 26 -6.14 5.30 -6.19
N ILE A 27 -7.33 5.25 -6.78
CA ILE A 27 -7.97 4.00 -7.18
C ILE A 27 -8.04 4.01 -8.70
N ALA A 28 -7.52 2.95 -9.32
CA ALA A 28 -7.58 2.70 -10.75
C ALA A 28 -8.43 1.46 -11.03
N GLU A 29 -8.75 1.27 -12.31
CA GLU A 29 -9.50 0.11 -12.80
C GLU A 29 -8.76 -1.23 -12.59
N MET A 30 -7.42 -1.22 -12.65
CA MET A 30 -6.59 -2.42 -12.39
C MET A 30 -6.30 -2.66 -10.90
N GLY A 31 -6.34 -1.63 -10.06
CA GLY A 31 -5.83 -1.71 -8.68
C GLY A 31 -6.03 -0.43 -7.86
N ALA A 32 -5.70 -0.49 -6.57
CA ALA A 32 -5.53 0.69 -5.74
C ALA A 32 -4.04 1.01 -5.58
N TYR A 33 -3.66 2.24 -5.87
CA TYR A 33 -2.34 2.78 -5.58
C TYR A 33 -2.29 3.28 -4.15
N VAL A 34 -1.31 2.81 -3.41
CA VAL A 34 -1.13 3.10 -2.00
C VAL A 34 0.30 3.53 -1.72
N SER A 35 0.52 4.23 -0.60
CA SER A 35 1.84 4.66 -0.16
C SER A 35 2.09 4.13 1.25
N LEU A 36 3.20 3.43 1.46
CA LEU A 36 3.57 2.86 2.75
C LEU A 36 4.22 3.97 3.59
N LEU A 37 3.52 4.48 4.59
CA LEU A 37 3.99 5.60 5.39
C LEU A 37 5.24 5.25 6.21
N GLU A 38 5.33 4.01 6.68
CA GLU A 38 6.42 3.52 7.53
C GLU A 38 7.75 3.37 6.77
N TYR A 39 7.68 3.18 5.45
CA TYR A 39 8.81 2.89 4.57
C TYR A 39 9.08 4.07 3.63
N ASN A 40 9.07 5.30 4.14
CA ASN A 40 9.41 6.50 3.36
C ASN A 40 8.44 6.76 2.18
N ASN A 41 7.15 6.48 2.37
CA ASN A 41 6.11 6.67 1.36
C ASN A 41 6.38 5.89 0.07
N ILE A 42 6.99 4.70 0.16
CA ILE A 42 7.17 3.84 -1.01
C ILE A 42 5.82 3.53 -1.64
N GLU A 43 5.80 3.52 -2.97
CA GLU A 43 4.58 3.28 -3.73
C GLU A 43 4.30 1.77 -3.77
N GLY A 44 3.05 1.42 -3.48
CA GLY A 44 2.52 0.07 -3.56
C GLY A 44 1.28 0.03 -4.45
N MET A 45 1.00 -1.13 -5.01
CA MET A 45 -0.21 -1.37 -5.78
C MET A 45 -0.92 -2.61 -5.23
N ILE A 46 -2.21 -2.45 -4.95
CA ILE A 46 -3.09 -3.54 -4.53
C ILE A 46 -3.97 -3.90 -5.71
N LEU A 47 -3.91 -5.15 -6.16
CA LEU A 47 -4.79 -5.65 -7.21
C LEU A 47 -6.22 -5.75 -6.69
N LEU A 48 -7.22 -5.44 -7.53
CA LEU A 48 -8.64 -5.60 -7.17
C LEU A 48 -8.97 -7.03 -6.74
N SER A 49 -8.31 -8.03 -7.35
CA SER A 49 -8.46 -9.45 -7.01
C SER A 49 -7.98 -9.78 -5.60
N GLU A 50 -6.97 -9.07 -5.09
CA GLU A 50 -6.42 -9.28 -3.74
C GLU A 50 -7.23 -8.52 -2.68
N LEU A 51 -7.87 -7.41 -3.05
CA LEU A 51 -8.69 -6.63 -2.13
C LEU A 51 -9.96 -7.39 -1.70
N SER A 52 -10.52 -8.22 -2.58
CA SER A 52 -11.64 -9.09 -2.21
C SER A 52 -11.75 -10.31 -3.10
N ARG A 53 -11.79 -11.51 -2.49
CA ARG A 53 -12.10 -12.77 -3.17
C ARG A 53 -13.52 -12.84 -3.75
N ARG A 54 -14.40 -11.89 -3.40
CA ARG A 54 -15.79 -11.78 -3.89
C ARG A 54 -15.94 -10.63 -4.87
N ARG A 55 -16.88 -10.78 -5.81
CA ARG A 55 -17.23 -9.74 -6.79
C ARG A 55 -17.72 -8.48 -6.06
N ILE A 56 -16.87 -7.47 -6.01
CA ILE A 56 -17.16 -6.17 -5.39
C ILE A 56 -17.92 -5.29 -6.38
N ARG A 57 -19.14 -4.86 -6.00
CA ARG A 57 -19.94 -3.93 -6.83
C ARG A 57 -19.36 -2.51 -6.86
N SER A 58 -18.65 -2.09 -5.81
CA SER A 58 -18.09 -0.74 -5.73
C SER A 58 -16.87 -0.69 -4.81
N ILE A 59 -15.69 -0.46 -5.37
CA ILE A 59 -14.44 -0.33 -4.62
C ILE A 59 -14.39 0.95 -3.77
N ASN A 60 -14.99 2.05 -4.27
CA ASN A 60 -15.10 3.33 -3.57
C ASN A 60 -15.79 3.27 -2.20
N LYS A 61 -16.57 2.22 -1.93
CA LYS A 61 -17.24 2.07 -0.63
C LYS A 61 -16.34 1.42 0.42
N LEU A 62 -15.40 0.58 -0.02
CA LEU A 62 -14.48 -0.15 0.85
C LEU A 62 -13.25 0.70 1.16
N ILE A 63 -12.60 1.22 0.12
CA ILE A 63 -11.40 2.03 0.28
C ILE A 63 -11.70 3.49 -0.05
N ARG A 64 -11.22 4.39 0.82
CA ARG A 64 -11.30 5.84 0.63
C ARG A 64 -9.91 6.40 0.42
N ILE A 65 -9.78 7.24 -0.61
CA ILE A 65 -8.55 7.99 -0.88
C ILE A 65 -8.22 8.86 0.34
N GLY A 66 -6.95 8.88 0.73
CA GLY A 66 -6.42 9.61 1.87
C GLY A 66 -6.64 8.93 3.22
N ARG A 67 -7.31 7.76 3.28
CA ARG A 67 -7.39 6.96 4.50
C ARG A 67 -6.25 5.95 4.58
N ASN A 68 -5.90 5.64 5.82
CA ASN A 68 -4.95 4.61 6.18
C ASN A 68 -5.67 3.27 6.29
N GLU A 69 -5.13 2.25 5.66
CA GLU A 69 -5.57 0.86 5.76
C GLU A 69 -4.37 -0.02 6.10
N CYS A 70 -4.61 -1.12 6.82
CA CYS A 70 -3.59 -2.12 7.10
C CYS A 70 -3.64 -3.19 6.01
N VAL A 71 -2.51 -3.46 5.36
CA VAL A 71 -2.40 -4.48 4.30
C VAL A 71 -1.22 -5.39 4.56
N VAL A 72 -1.32 -6.61 4.06
CA VAL A 72 -0.23 -7.58 4.11
C VAL A 72 0.57 -7.55 2.82
N VAL A 73 1.88 -7.62 2.94
CA VAL A 73 2.79 -7.62 1.82
C VAL A 73 2.89 -9.03 1.23
N ILE A 74 2.32 -9.24 0.05
CA ILE A 74 2.28 -10.56 -0.59
C ILE A 74 3.61 -10.88 -1.27
N ARG A 75 4.23 -9.86 -1.88
CA ARG A 75 5.49 -9.96 -2.61
C ARG A 75 6.25 -8.64 -2.53
N VAL A 76 7.56 -8.74 -2.46
CA VAL A 76 8.48 -7.59 -2.51
C VAL A 76 9.53 -7.86 -3.56
N ASP A 77 9.47 -7.11 -4.65
CA ASP A 77 10.54 -7.06 -5.63
C ASP A 77 11.59 -6.05 -5.14
N LYS A 78 12.69 -6.59 -4.59
CA LYS A 78 13.86 -5.83 -4.15
C LYS A 78 14.88 -5.62 -5.28
N ASP A 79 14.59 -6.16 -6.47
CA ASP A 79 15.51 -6.32 -7.60
C ASP A 79 15.15 -5.40 -8.79
N LYS A 80 14.91 -4.12 -8.47
CA LYS A 80 14.96 -3.03 -9.44
C LYS A 80 15.37 -1.73 -8.77
#